data_AF-A0A167BYH7-F1
#
_entry.id   AF-A0A167BYH7-F1
#
_cell.length_a   1.000
_cell.length_b   1.000
_cell.length_c   1.000
_cell.angle_alpha   90.00
_cell.angle_beta   90.00
_cell.angle_gamma   90.00
#
_symmetry.space_group_name_H-M   'P 1'
#
loop_
_entity.id
_entity.type
_entity.pdbx_description
1 polymer ?
#
loop_
_entity_poly.entity_id
_entity_poly.type
_entity_poly.pdbx_seq_one_letter_code
_entity_poly.pdbx_strand_id
1 'polypeptide(L)'
;MILASLELVRLQLPTDPWQQDAARARQQAVRKGQNPSFWFGPTGYRAVEYKEWKRRMDQALNKAQNVGKSVNLAKEVYSEIRENNRQLSHKILEELKRENEQDAQTRENKALIELKEEEGHDIASSSSASTSNSNINSSTSDSRNLNTNNNNNSNGKSATGEKSRTDSLSVDSLMSAIESLSTTKSDEWDALEPWEKLRLETDIAVRIMPHTRGVQEQAADKSLSINLSLDDDSPST
;
A
#
# COMPACT_ATOMS: atom_id res chain seq x y z
N MET A 1 37.78 -6.83 2.33
CA MET A 1 36.65 -6.17 1.63
C MET A 1 35.41 -7.05 1.41
N ILE A 2 35.52 -8.38 1.26
CA ILE A 2 34.39 -9.27 0.92
C ILE A 2 33.24 -9.30 1.96
N LEU A 3 33.52 -9.01 3.23
CA LEU A 3 32.50 -9.05 4.29
C LEU A 3 31.56 -7.84 4.26
N ALA A 4 32.03 -6.66 3.87
CA ALA A 4 31.19 -5.46 3.77
C ALA A 4 30.17 -5.58 2.63
N SER A 5 30.57 -6.19 1.51
CA SER A 5 29.63 -6.50 0.42
C SER A 5 28.56 -7.51 0.84
N LEU A 6 28.87 -8.44 1.73
CA LEU A 6 27.89 -9.41 2.23
C LEU A 6 26.86 -8.76 3.15
N GLU A 7 27.26 -7.81 4.00
CA GLU A 7 26.34 -7.02 4.80
C GLU A 7 25.45 -6.13 3.94
N LEU A 8 25.99 -5.53 2.87
CA LEU A 8 25.20 -4.74 1.94
C LEU A 8 24.11 -5.59 1.25
N VAL A 9 24.43 -6.81 0.84
CA VAL A 9 23.45 -7.74 0.26
C VAL A 9 22.37 -8.12 1.29
N ARG A 10 22.73 -8.26 2.57
CA ARG A 10 21.75 -8.53 3.64
C ARG A 10 20.81 -7.35 3.88
N LEU A 11 21.29 -6.10 3.76
CA LEU A 11 20.47 -4.90 3.91
C LEU A 11 19.44 -4.73 2.78
N GLN A 12 19.68 -5.32 1.61
CA GLN A 12 18.72 -5.31 0.51
C GLN A 12 17.54 -6.27 0.71
N LEU A 13 17.66 -7.21 1.66
CA LEU A 13 16.58 -8.15 1.93
C LEU A 13 15.50 -7.48 2.77
N PRO A 14 14.20 -7.58 2.37
CA PRO A 14 13.11 -7.03 3.15
C PRO A 14 13.00 -7.63 4.56
N THR A 15 13.55 -8.83 4.75
CA THR A 15 13.47 -9.56 6.00
C THR A 15 14.69 -10.48 6.12
N ASP A 16 15.38 -10.45 7.26
CA ASP A 16 16.41 -11.44 7.59
C ASP A 16 15.91 -12.37 8.72
N PRO A 17 15.53 -13.62 8.40
CA PRO A 17 15.09 -14.61 9.39
C PRO A 17 16.14 -14.89 10.47
N TRP A 18 17.43 -14.79 10.15
CA TRP A 18 18.49 -15.04 11.11
C TRP A 18 18.56 -13.94 12.16
N GLN A 19 18.48 -12.68 11.73
CA GLN A 19 18.44 -11.53 12.63
C GLN A 19 17.26 -11.60 13.61
N GLN A 20 16.08 -12.02 13.12
CA GLN A 20 14.89 -12.20 13.95
C GLN A 20 15.05 -13.32 14.98
N ASP A 21 15.62 -14.45 14.58
CA ASP A 21 15.85 -15.57 15.49
C ASP A 21 16.92 -15.24 16.52
N ALA A 22 17.98 -14.56 16.12
CA ALA A 22 19.00 -14.04 17.03
C ALA A 22 18.40 -13.05 18.03
N ALA A 23 17.54 -12.12 17.57
CA ALA A 23 16.85 -11.18 18.45
C ALA A 23 15.96 -11.88 19.47
N ARG A 24 15.18 -12.89 19.05
CA ARG A 24 14.34 -13.71 19.95
C ARG A 24 15.18 -14.49 20.96
N ALA A 25 16.27 -15.12 20.50
CA ALA A 25 17.18 -15.84 21.39
C ALA A 25 17.81 -14.91 22.43
N ARG A 26 18.23 -13.70 22.04
CA ARG A 26 18.73 -12.69 22.97
C ARG A 26 17.69 -12.32 24.03
N GLN A 27 16.45 -12.06 23.63
CA GLN A 27 15.37 -11.76 24.58
C GLN A 27 15.14 -12.91 25.58
N GLN A 28 15.19 -14.16 25.11
CA GLN A 28 15.08 -15.32 26.00
C GLN A 28 16.26 -15.45 26.97
N ALA A 29 17.48 -15.15 26.52
CA ALA A 29 18.66 -15.17 27.36
C ALA A 29 18.65 -14.07 28.43
N VAL A 30 18.23 -12.86 28.07
CA VAL A 30 18.04 -11.74 29.01
C VAL A 30 17.03 -12.11 30.10
N ARG A 31 15.92 -12.78 29.74
CA ARG A 31 14.95 -13.29 30.72
C ARG A 31 15.53 -14.33 31.68
N LYS A 32 16.58 -15.04 31.27
CA LYS A 32 17.32 -16.00 32.10
C LYS A 32 18.46 -15.35 32.90
N GLY A 33 18.60 -14.02 32.87
CA GLY A 33 19.69 -13.29 33.53
C GLY A 33 21.03 -13.40 32.83
N GLN A 34 21.06 -13.91 31.59
CA GLN A 34 22.29 -13.95 30.78
C GLN A 34 22.45 -12.62 30.03
N ASN A 35 23.69 -12.21 29.79
CA ASN A 35 24.00 -11.03 29.00
C ASN A 35 24.49 -11.45 27.60
N PRO A 36 23.59 -11.63 26.62
CA PRO A 36 23.99 -12.10 25.30
C PRO A 36 24.71 -11.00 24.52
N SER A 37 25.68 -11.41 23.70
CA SER A 37 26.34 -10.47 22.79
C SER A 37 25.36 -9.93 21.76
N PHE A 38 25.51 -8.65 21.41
CA PHE A 38 24.71 -8.04 20.35
C PHE A 38 24.91 -8.77 19.01
N TRP A 39 26.15 -9.15 18.69
CA TRP A 39 26.53 -9.72 17.40
C TRP A 39 26.33 -11.24 17.28
N PHE A 40 26.67 -12.03 18.30
CA PHE A 40 26.69 -13.50 18.21
C PHE A 40 25.48 -14.16 18.87
N GLY A 41 24.62 -13.38 19.54
CA GLY A 41 23.51 -13.92 20.32
C GLY A 41 23.98 -14.54 21.64
N PRO A 42 23.11 -15.33 22.31
CA PRO A 42 23.46 -16.01 23.55
C PRO A 42 24.36 -17.23 23.33
N THR A 43 25.07 -17.63 24.38
CA THR A 43 25.92 -18.83 24.36
C THR A 43 25.11 -20.07 23.97
N GLY A 44 25.58 -20.81 22.98
CA GLY A 44 24.90 -21.99 22.44
C GLY A 44 23.81 -21.71 21.39
N TYR A 45 23.60 -20.45 21.00
CA TYR A 45 22.73 -20.14 19.87
C TYR A 45 23.33 -20.68 18.57
N ARG A 46 22.54 -21.48 17.85
CA ARG A 46 22.89 -21.99 16.53
C ARG A 46 22.07 -21.26 15.48
N ALA A 47 22.74 -20.80 14.43
CA ALA A 47 22.07 -20.22 13.27
C ALA A 47 21.10 -21.25 12.65
N VAL A 48 20.02 -20.73 12.07
CA VAL A 48 19.03 -21.53 11.34
C VAL A 48 19.70 -22.27 10.19
N GLU A 49 19.32 -23.52 9.96
CA GLU A 49 19.81 -24.27 8.81
C GLU A 49 19.42 -23.59 7.50
N TYR A 50 20.31 -23.64 6.50
CA TYR A 50 20.09 -23.00 5.22
C TYR A 50 18.75 -23.36 4.56
N LYS A 51 18.34 -24.63 4.64
CA LYS A 51 17.05 -25.09 4.08
C LYS A 51 15.86 -24.36 4.70
N GLU A 52 15.87 -24.21 6.01
CA GLU A 52 14.81 -23.53 6.76
C GLU A 52 14.86 -22.02 6.54
N TRP A 53 16.06 -21.44 6.48
CA TRP A 53 16.25 -20.03 6.12
C TRP A 53 15.67 -19.73 4.74
N LYS A 54 16.02 -20.54 3.73
CA LYS A 54 15.50 -20.41 2.35
C LYS A 54 13.98 -20.55 2.33
N ARG A 55 13.42 -21.55 3.01
CA ARG A 55 11.96 -21.75 3.11
C ARG A 55 11.25 -20.52 3.67
N ARG A 56 11.78 -19.90 4.72
CA ARG A 56 11.22 -18.67 5.31
C ARG A 56 11.36 -17.47 4.39
N MET A 57 12.48 -17.33 3.70
CA MET A 57 12.69 -16.28 2.70
C MET A 57 11.71 -16.41 1.53
N ASP A 58 11.54 -17.61 0.98
CA ASP A 58 10.58 -17.87 -0.10
C ASP A 58 9.16 -17.52 0.35
N GLN A 59 8.78 -17.86 1.59
CA GLN A 59 7.50 -17.46 2.18
C GLN A 59 7.35 -15.95 2.35
N ALA A 60 8.39 -15.25 2.80
CA ALA A 60 8.38 -13.81 2.95
C ALA A 60 8.27 -13.10 1.59
N LEU A 61 8.97 -13.59 0.57
CA LEU A 61 8.92 -13.08 -0.79
C LEU A 61 7.52 -13.25 -1.39
N ASN A 62 6.92 -14.44 -1.23
CA ASN A 62 5.56 -14.72 -1.70
C ASN A 62 4.53 -13.83 -1.00
N LYS A 63 4.68 -13.59 0.31
CA LYS A 63 3.83 -12.64 1.05
C LYS A 63 4.00 -11.21 0.53
N ALA A 64 5.23 -10.76 0.32
CA ALA A 64 5.50 -9.43 -0.22
C ALA A 64 4.89 -9.23 -1.62
N GLN A 65 4.98 -10.24 -2.49
CA GLN A 65 4.32 -10.23 -3.80
C GLN A 65 2.79 -10.17 -3.69
N ASN A 66 2.20 -10.92 -2.77
CA ASN A 66 0.75 -10.89 -2.54
C ASN A 66 0.27 -9.54 -2.00
N VAL A 67 1.05 -8.91 -1.10
CA VAL A 67 0.77 -7.55 -0.62
C VAL A 67 0.91 -6.53 -1.76
N GLY A 68 1.91 -6.68 -2.63
CA GLY A 68 2.05 -5.85 -3.83
C GLY A 68 0.82 -5.94 -4.75
N LYS A 69 0.33 -7.16 -4.98
CA LYS A 69 -0.92 -7.39 -5.75
C LYS A 69 -2.13 -6.76 -5.07
N SER A 70 -2.28 -6.90 -3.75
CA SER A 70 -3.43 -6.31 -3.03
C SER A 70 -3.38 -4.78 -3.03
N VAL A 71 -2.20 -4.18 -2.94
CA VAL A 71 -2.04 -2.72 -3.01
C VAL A 71 -2.39 -2.21 -4.41
N ASN A 72 -1.98 -2.92 -5.47
CA ASN A 72 -2.35 -2.54 -6.84
C ASN A 72 -3.86 -2.69 -7.07
N LEU A 73 -4.48 -3.76 -6.58
CA LEU A 73 -5.93 -3.93 -6.63
C LEU A 73 -6.66 -2.81 -5.87
N ALA A 74 -6.18 -2.43 -4.69
CA ALA A 74 -6.76 -1.33 -3.93
C ALA A 74 -6.65 0.02 -4.64
N LYS A 75 -5.53 0.27 -5.34
CA LYS A 75 -5.36 1.48 -6.17
C LYS A 75 -6.34 1.51 -7.34
N GLU A 76 -6.52 0.38 -8.01
CA GLU A 76 -7.47 0.22 -9.13
C GLU A 76 -8.90 0.47 -8.66
N VAL A 77 -9.35 -0.22 -7.61
CA VAL A 77 -10.69 -0.04 -7.01
C VAL A 77 -10.91 1.40 -6.56
N TYR A 78 -9.93 2.03 -5.91
CA TYR A 78 -10.05 3.42 -5.48
C TYR A 78 -10.16 4.38 -6.67
N SER A 79 -9.42 4.12 -7.75
CA SER A 79 -9.50 4.94 -8.97
C SER A 79 -10.85 4.83 -9.66
N GLU A 80 -11.44 3.63 -9.69
CA GLU A 80 -12.78 3.38 -10.25
C GLU A 80 -13.87 4.09 -9.43
N ILE A 81 -13.84 3.96 -8.11
CA ILE A 81 -14.77 4.67 -7.21
C ILE A 81 -14.66 6.18 -7.40
N ARG A 82 -13.43 6.69 -7.52
CA ARG A 82 -13.19 8.12 -7.73
C ARG A 82 -13.77 8.61 -9.05
N GLU A 83 -13.62 7.85 -10.11
CA GLU A 83 -14.15 8.21 -11.43
C GLU A 83 -15.68 8.15 -11.44
N ASN A 84 -16.28 7.12 -10.85
CA ASN A 84 -17.74 7.03 -10.69
C ASN A 84 -18.30 8.23 -9.90
N ASN A 85 -17.63 8.62 -8.81
CA ASN A 85 -18.03 9.79 -8.03
C ASN A 85 -17.96 11.10 -8.83
N ARG A 86 -16.98 11.24 -9.73
CA ARG A 86 -16.90 12.40 -10.65
C ARG A 86 -18.07 12.41 -11.61
N GLN A 87 -18.39 11.27 -12.22
CA GLN A 87 -19.52 11.15 -13.14
C GLN A 87 -20.86 11.42 -12.46
N LEU A 88 -21.06 10.88 -11.26
CA LEU A 88 -22.26 11.16 -10.45
C LEU A 88 -22.36 12.65 -10.09
N SER A 89 -21.25 13.25 -9.64
CA SER A 89 -21.22 14.69 -9.34
C SER A 89 -21.56 15.53 -10.57
N HIS A 90 -21.07 15.14 -11.74
CA HIS A 90 -21.39 15.82 -13.01
C HIS A 90 -22.88 15.73 -13.33
N LYS A 91 -23.46 14.52 -13.25
CA LYS A 91 -24.90 14.31 -13.49
C LYS A 91 -25.77 15.13 -12.54
N ILE A 92 -25.43 15.16 -11.25
CA ILE A 92 -26.16 15.97 -10.26
C ILE A 92 -26.08 17.46 -10.62
N LEU A 93 -24.90 17.94 -11.03
CA LEU A 93 -24.75 19.34 -11.45
C LEU A 93 -25.55 19.68 -12.70
N GLU A 94 -25.65 18.76 -13.66
CA GLU A 94 -26.49 18.93 -14.85
C GLU A 94 -27.97 18.95 -14.51
N GLU A 95 -28.43 18.04 -13.64
CA GLU A 95 -29.81 18.00 -13.15
C GLU A 95 -30.19 19.29 -12.42
N LEU A 96 -29.33 19.78 -11.51
CA LEU A 96 -29.56 21.03 -10.80
C LEU A 96 -29.62 22.25 -11.73
N LYS A 97 -28.80 22.28 -12.78
CA LYS A 97 -28.87 23.34 -13.80
C LYS A 97 -30.20 23.30 -14.54
N ARG A 98 -30.63 22.12 -14.96
CA ARG A 98 -31.90 21.91 -15.66
C ARG A 98 -33.10 22.32 -14.80
N GLU A 99 -33.09 21.98 -13.51
CA GLU A 99 -34.14 22.38 -12.56
C GLU A 99 -34.19 23.90 -12.39
N ASN A 100 -33.03 24.55 -12.24
CA ASN A 100 -32.97 26.01 -12.11
C ASN A 100 -33.48 26.73 -13.38
N GLU A 101 -33.19 26.19 -14.57
CA GLU A 101 -33.72 26.70 -15.84
C GLU A 101 -35.25 26.53 -15.93
N GLN A 102 -35.79 25.39 -15.48
CA GLN A 102 -37.23 25.15 -15.41
C GLN A 102 -37.92 26.10 -14.41
N ASP A 103 -37.30 26.34 -13.26
CA ASP A 103 -37.78 27.30 -12.27
C ASP A 103 -37.75 28.74 -12.79
N ALA A 104 -36.72 29.11 -13.58
CA ALA A 104 -36.66 30.41 -14.23
C ALA A 104 -37.77 30.58 -15.26
N GLN A 105 -37.99 29.58 -16.12
CA GLN A 105 -39.06 29.60 -17.14
C GLN A 105 -40.46 29.64 -16.52
N THR A 106 -40.69 28.88 -15.44
CA THR A 106 -42.00 28.90 -14.75
C THR A 106 -42.27 30.26 -14.10
N ARG A 107 -41.24 30.90 -13.52
CA ARG A 107 -41.34 32.27 -13.01
C ARG A 107 -41.64 33.29 -14.10
N GLU A 108 -40.97 33.19 -15.25
CA GLU A 108 -41.20 34.06 -16.41
C GLU A 108 -42.62 33.89 -16.98
N ASN A 109 -43.06 32.64 -17.18
CA ASN A 109 -44.41 32.34 -17.66
C ASN A 109 -45.49 32.82 -16.67
N LYS A 110 -45.26 32.67 -15.37
CA LYS A 110 -46.17 33.17 -14.34
C LYS A 110 -46.28 34.70 -14.39
N ALA A 111 -45.16 35.42 -14.52
CA ALA A 111 -45.15 36.87 -14.65
C ALA A 111 -45.88 37.35 -15.92
N LEU A 112 -45.74 36.62 -17.04
CA LEU A 112 -46.48 36.93 -18.28
C LEU A 112 -47.99 36.73 -18.16
N ILE A 113 -48.45 35.76 -17.35
CA ILE A 113 -49.88 35.56 -17.08
C ILE A 113 -50.42 36.73 -16.24
N GLU A 114 -49.70 37.12 -15.20
CA GLU A 114 -50.07 38.23 -14.30
C GLU A 114 -50.20 39.56 -15.06
N LEU A 115 -49.25 39.86 -15.96
CA LEU A 115 -49.32 41.05 -16.83
C LEU A 115 -50.54 41.06 -17.76
N LYS A 116 -50.94 39.89 -18.28
CA LYS A 116 -52.13 39.77 -19.15
C LYS A 116 -53.44 39.92 -18.38
N GLU A 117 -53.47 39.47 -17.12
CA GLU A 117 -54.63 39.64 -16.25
C GLU A 117 -54.85 41.11 -15.89
N GLU A 118 -53.78 41.88 -15.69
CA GLU A 118 -53.87 43.33 -15.44
C GLU A 118 -54.43 44.10 -16.65
N GLU A 119 -53.99 43.81 -17.88
CA GLU A 119 -54.52 44.47 -19.09
C GLU A 119 -55.99 44.13 -19.39
N GLY A 120 -56.50 43.00 -18.89
CA GLY A 120 -57.88 42.56 -19.10
C GLY A 120 -58.92 43.18 -18.16
N HIS A 121 -58.51 43.88 -17.10
CA HIS A 121 -59.41 44.30 -16.02
C HIS A 121 -60.13 45.65 -16.25
N ASP A 122 -59.77 46.41 -17.30
CA ASP A 122 -60.36 47.73 -17.60
C ASP A 122 -61.70 47.69 -18.36
N ILE A 123 -62.20 46.51 -18.76
CA ILE A 123 -63.47 46.39 -19.53
C ILE A 123 -64.62 45.73 -18.74
N ALA A 124 -64.35 45.13 -17.56
CA ALA A 124 -65.35 44.35 -16.82
C ALA A 124 -65.81 44.95 -15.48
N SER A 125 -65.72 46.28 -15.32
CA SER A 125 -66.32 46.99 -14.18
C SER A 125 -67.84 47.13 -14.32
N SER A 126 -68.60 46.01 -14.32
CA SER A 126 -70.03 46.00 -13.94
C SER A 126 -70.61 44.59 -13.78
N SER A 127 -70.23 43.83 -12.75
CA SER A 127 -71.16 42.91 -12.05
C SER A 127 -70.50 42.14 -10.90
N SER A 128 -70.85 42.56 -9.68
CA SER A 128 -71.22 41.73 -8.51
C SER A 128 -70.32 40.58 -8.02
N ALA A 129 -69.69 40.86 -6.87
CA ALA A 129 -69.90 40.22 -5.55
C ALA A 129 -69.73 38.70 -5.35
N SER A 130 -68.96 38.41 -4.30
CA SER A 130 -69.02 37.25 -3.40
C SER A 130 -68.34 35.97 -3.86
N THR A 131 -67.27 35.56 -3.17
CA THR A 131 -67.36 34.57 -2.08
C THR A 131 -65.96 34.18 -1.60
N SER A 132 -65.76 34.30 -0.29
CA SER A 132 -64.59 33.85 0.47
C SER A 132 -64.27 32.37 0.27
N ASN A 133 -62.99 32.02 0.14
CA ASN A 133 -62.57 30.65 0.38
C ASN A 133 -61.17 30.59 1.01
N SER A 134 -61.15 30.36 2.32
CA SER A 134 -59.94 30.08 3.09
C SER A 134 -59.70 28.57 3.09
N ASN A 135 -58.62 28.11 2.46
CA ASN A 135 -58.13 26.75 2.66
C ASN A 135 -56.61 26.75 2.86
N ILE A 136 -56.21 26.87 4.13
CA ILE A 136 -54.83 26.80 4.60
C ILE A 136 -54.53 25.33 4.87
N ASN A 137 -53.85 24.67 3.94
CA ASN A 137 -53.20 23.39 4.19
C ASN A 137 -51.70 23.65 4.36
N SER A 138 -51.28 23.76 5.63
CA SER A 138 -49.87 23.73 6.03
C SER A 138 -49.38 22.28 5.99
N SER A 139 -48.68 21.91 4.92
CA SER A 139 -47.99 20.63 4.82
C SER A 139 -46.50 20.84 5.06
N THR A 140 -46.08 20.64 6.31
CA THR A 140 -44.67 20.58 6.71
C THR A 140 -44.07 19.28 6.19
N SER A 141 -43.30 19.37 5.11
CA SER A 141 -42.57 18.25 4.52
C SER A 141 -41.27 18.00 5.28
N ASP A 142 -41.33 17.28 6.40
CA ASP A 142 -40.16 16.59 6.95
C ASP A 142 -39.97 15.28 6.18
N SER A 143 -39.00 15.26 5.27
CA SER A 143 -38.62 14.07 4.51
C SER A 143 -37.12 13.88 4.59
N ARG A 144 -36.62 13.45 5.76
CA ARG A 144 -35.35 12.74 5.86
C ARG A 144 -35.63 11.25 5.70
N ASN A 145 -35.69 10.80 4.45
CA ASN A 145 -35.68 9.38 4.13
C ASN A 145 -34.31 9.02 3.54
N LEU A 146 -33.33 8.78 4.40
CA LEU A 146 -32.06 8.15 4.04
C LEU A 146 -32.33 6.66 3.82
N ASN A 147 -32.89 6.32 2.67
CA ASN A 147 -32.96 4.94 2.21
C ASN A 147 -31.63 4.59 1.54
N THR A 148 -30.66 4.13 2.32
CA THR A 148 -29.48 3.43 1.81
C THR A 148 -29.91 2.06 1.28
N ASN A 149 -30.42 2.04 0.04
CA ASN A 149 -30.66 0.81 -0.67
C ASN A 149 -29.35 0.33 -1.31
N ASN A 150 -28.62 -0.45 -0.52
CA ASN A 150 -27.39 -1.13 -0.89
C ASN A 150 -27.76 -2.36 -1.74
N ASN A 151 -27.98 -2.16 -3.04
CA ASN A 151 -28.25 -3.26 -3.97
C ASN A 151 -26.99 -3.56 -4.79
N ASN A 152 -26.22 -4.51 -4.27
CA ASN A 152 -25.28 -5.27 -5.06
C ASN A 152 -26.03 -6.05 -6.15
N ASN A 153 -25.33 -6.28 -7.26
CA ASN A 153 -25.56 -7.31 -8.28
C ASN A 153 -26.31 -6.86 -9.55
N SER A 154 -25.57 -6.72 -10.66
CA SER A 154 -25.65 -7.72 -11.74
C SER A 154 -24.83 -7.35 -12.98
N ASN A 155 -24.16 -8.39 -13.49
CA ASN A 155 -23.60 -8.59 -14.81
C ASN A 155 -24.10 -7.65 -15.94
N GLY A 156 -23.16 -6.91 -16.53
CA GLY A 156 -23.30 -6.24 -17.82
C GLY A 156 -22.22 -6.69 -18.80
N LYS A 157 -22.42 -7.84 -19.43
CA LYS A 157 -21.67 -8.30 -20.60
C LYS A 157 -22.16 -7.45 -21.79
N SER A 158 -21.38 -6.46 -22.24
CA SER A 158 -21.68 -5.75 -23.49
C SER A 158 -20.44 -5.66 -24.35
N ALA A 159 -20.47 -6.39 -25.45
CA ALA A 159 -19.58 -6.25 -26.58
C ALA A 159 -20.01 -5.00 -27.37
N THR A 160 -19.14 -4.01 -27.49
CA THR A 160 -19.17 -3.06 -28.61
C THR A 160 -17.74 -2.76 -29.02
N GLY A 161 -17.43 -3.06 -30.28
CA GLY A 161 -16.13 -2.80 -30.87
C GLY A 161 -15.98 -1.33 -31.20
N GLU A 162 -14.89 -0.73 -30.75
CA GLU A 162 -14.40 0.54 -31.27
C GLU A 162 -13.09 0.30 -32.01
N LYS A 163 -13.09 0.73 -33.27
CA LYS A 163 -11.96 0.72 -34.18
C LYS A 163 -10.85 1.59 -33.61
N SER A 164 -9.76 0.95 -33.22
CA SER A 164 -8.47 1.57 -32.96
C SER A 164 -7.95 2.23 -34.24
N ARG A 165 -7.95 3.57 -34.24
CA ARG A 165 -7.22 4.40 -35.20
C ARG A 165 -5.77 4.41 -34.71
N THR A 166 -4.94 3.55 -35.29
CA THR A 166 -3.50 3.55 -35.05
C THR A 166 -2.88 4.63 -35.92
N ASP A 167 -2.64 5.80 -35.34
CA ASP A 167 -1.64 6.73 -35.88
C ASP A 167 -0.28 6.07 -35.68
N SER A 168 0.22 5.46 -36.76
CA SER A 168 1.52 4.82 -36.83
C SER A 168 2.60 5.89 -36.69
N LEU A 169 3.01 6.17 -35.45
CA LEU A 169 4.27 6.85 -35.17
C LEU A 169 5.39 5.97 -35.76
N SER A 170 6.06 6.51 -36.79
CA SER A 170 7.12 5.81 -37.49
C SER A 170 8.19 5.35 -36.51
N VAL A 171 8.54 4.06 -36.59
CA VAL A 171 9.62 3.43 -35.80
C VAL A 171 10.95 4.18 -36.01
N ASP A 172 11.14 4.82 -37.16
CA ASP A 172 12.32 5.62 -37.47
C ASP A 172 12.42 6.87 -36.61
N SER A 173 11.29 7.45 -36.21
CA SER A 173 11.27 8.63 -35.32
C SER A 173 11.60 8.28 -33.87
N LEU A 174 11.32 7.04 -33.44
CA LEU A 174 11.68 6.56 -32.11
C LEU A 174 13.15 6.13 -32.04
N MET A 175 13.69 5.53 -33.11
CA MET A 175 15.12 5.19 -33.16
C MET A 175 16.02 6.44 -33.17
N SER A 176 15.65 7.49 -33.92
CA SER A 176 16.40 8.75 -33.93
C SER A 176 16.42 9.44 -32.55
N ALA A 177 15.33 9.37 -31.78
CA ALA A 177 15.29 9.94 -30.43
C ALA A 177 16.18 9.17 -29.44
N ILE A 178 16.27 7.85 -29.56
CA ILE A 178 17.10 7.00 -28.69
C ILE A 178 18.60 7.20 -28.97
N GLU A 179 18.98 7.38 -30.24
CA GLU A 179 20.38 7.58 -30.63
C GLU A 179 20.90 8.98 -30.25
N SER A 180 20.01 9.97 -30.13
CA SER A 180 20.34 11.30 -29.59
C SER A 180 20.56 11.32 -28.08
N LEU A 181 20.05 10.32 -27.33
CA LEU A 181 20.19 10.23 -25.88
C LEU A 181 21.42 9.43 -25.43
N SER A 182 22.03 8.65 -26.31
CA SER A 182 23.18 7.79 -25.98
C SER A 182 24.55 8.46 -26.21
N THR A 183 24.60 9.66 -26.80
CA THR A 183 25.87 10.26 -27.27
C THR A 183 26.43 11.41 -26.43
N THR A 184 25.83 11.81 -25.30
CA THR A 184 26.30 13.01 -24.58
C THR A 184 26.73 12.82 -23.12
N LYS A 185 27.23 11.65 -22.68
CA LYS A 185 27.75 11.53 -21.29
C LYS A 185 28.64 10.32 -20.97
N SER A 186 29.55 9.91 -21.85
CA SER A 186 30.47 8.79 -21.54
C SER A 186 31.80 9.19 -20.87
N ASP A 187 32.20 10.46 -20.81
CA ASP A 187 33.64 10.76 -20.62
C ASP A 187 34.04 11.50 -19.31
N GLU A 188 33.22 11.44 -18.25
CA GLU A 188 33.58 12.07 -16.95
C GLU A 188 33.63 11.11 -15.74
N TRP A 189 33.27 9.83 -15.89
CA TRP A 189 33.28 8.89 -14.77
C TRP A 189 34.66 8.31 -14.44
N ASP A 190 35.65 8.46 -15.32
CA ASP A 190 37.00 7.90 -15.14
C ASP A 190 37.99 8.85 -14.44
N ALA A 191 37.62 10.12 -14.20
CA ALA A 191 38.53 11.13 -13.65
C ALA A 191 38.44 11.34 -12.14
N LEU A 192 37.50 10.69 -11.45
CA LEU A 192 37.31 10.84 -10.01
C LEU A 192 37.17 9.45 -9.41
N GLU A 193 38.26 8.90 -8.86
CA GLU A 193 38.18 7.77 -7.92
C GLU A 193 37.33 8.22 -6.72
N PRO A 194 36.03 7.85 -6.64
CA PRO A 194 35.13 8.38 -5.61
C PRO A 194 35.57 7.97 -4.19
N TRP A 195 36.46 6.97 -4.14
CA TRP A 195 36.99 6.35 -2.95
C TRP A 195 38.07 7.17 -2.24
N GLU A 196 38.86 7.98 -2.96
CA GLU A 196 39.85 8.85 -2.31
C GLU A 196 39.18 10.00 -1.55
N LYS A 197 38.08 10.53 -2.09
CA LYS A 197 37.30 11.60 -1.46
C LYS A 197 36.59 11.11 -0.18
N LEU A 198 36.05 9.89 -0.20
CA LEU A 198 35.42 9.25 0.97
C LEU A 198 36.40 9.04 2.13
N ARG A 199 37.68 8.85 1.83
CA ARG A 199 38.74 8.64 2.84
C ARG A 199 39.14 9.93 3.56
N LEU A 200 38.95 11.09 2.91
CA LEU A 200 39.20 12.41 3.50
C LEU A 200 38.04 12.89 4.39
N GLU A 201 36.81 12.45 4.12
CA GLU A 201 35.61 12.99 4.76
C GLU A 201 35.12 12.16 5.96
N THR A 202 35.60 10.92 6.13
CA THR A 202 35.14 10.05 7.22
C THR A 202 36.31 9.42 8.00
N ASP A 203 36.43 9.74 9.29
CA ASP A 203 37.43 9.20 10.22
C ASP A 203 37.07 7.77 10.70
N ILE A 204 36.62 6.92 9.77
CA ILE A 204 36.16 5.57 10.06
C ILE A 204 37.36 4.62 9.99
N ALA A 205 37.95 4.32 11.15
CA ALA A 205 38.97 3.29 11.28
C ALA A 205 38.36 1.89 11.12
N VAL A 206 38.47 1.30 9.93
CA VAL A 206 38.05 -0.09 9.67
C VAL A 206 39.07 -1.05 10.29
N ARG A 207 38.73 -1.66 11.44
CA ARG A 207 39.56 -2.66 12.11
C ARG A 207 39.21 -4.07 11.62
N ILE A 208 40.17 -4.74 10.99
CA ILE A 208 40.04 -6.14 10.58
C ILE A 208 40.22 -7.04 11.81
N MET A 209 39.17 -7.77 12.18
CA MET A 209 39.25 -8.80 13.20
C MET A 209 39.59 -10.15 12.54
N PRO A 210 40.67 -10.85 12.95
CA PRO A 210 40.91 -12.21 12.51
C PRO A 210 39.75 -13.10 12.96
N HIS A 211 39.28 -13.95 12.06
CA HIS A 211 38.26 -14.94 12.39
C HIS A 211 38.83 -15.86 13.47
N THR A 212 38.26 -15.82 14.67
CA THR A 212 38.48 -16.87 15.65
C THR A 212 37.87 -18.14 15.05
N ARG A 213 38.72 -18.97 14.45
CA ARG A 213 38.46 -20.40 14.32
C ARG A 213 38.08 -20.86 15.72
N GLY A 214 36.79 -21.14 15.93
CA GLY A 214 36.35 -21.78 17.16
C GLY A 214 37.24 -22.99 17.37
N VAL A 215 37.94 -23.00 18.50
CA VAL A 215 38.63 -24.18 19.00
C VAL A 215 37.59 -25.29 18.97
N GLN A 216 37.74 -26.25 18.05
CA GLN A 216 37.12 -27.57 18.20
C GLN A 216 37.78 -28.15 19.44
N GLU A 217 37.23 -27.81 20.61
CA GLU A 217 37.59 -28.44 21.86
C GLU A 217 37.15 -29.89 21.73
N GLN A 218 38.16 -30.75 21.62
CA GLN A 218 38.06 -32.19 21.54
C GLN A 218 37.23 -32.71 22.72
N ALA A 219 35.94 -32.93 22.49
CA ALA A 219 35.07 -33.70 23.38
C ALA A 219 35.18 -35.21 23.10
N ALA A 220 36.37 -35.68 22.75
CA ALA A 220 36.71 -37.08 22.55
C ALA A 220 38.00 -37.35 23.34
N ASP A 221 37.87 -37.44 24.67
CA ASP A 221 38.75 -38.20 25.57
C ASP A 221 38.37 -37.93 27.04
N LYS A 222 37.17 -38.36 27.43
CA LYS A 222 36.88 -38.72 28.83
C LYS A 222 36.09 -40.02 28.85
N SER A 223 36.75 -41.05 28.34
CA SER A 223 36.67 -42.42 28.87
C SER A 223 37.12 -42.41 30.34
N LEU A 224 36.29 -41.87 31.23
CA LEU A 224 36.40 -42.17 32.66
C LEU A 224 35.48 -43.35 32.93
N SER A 225 36.11 -44.51 32.88
CA SER A 225 35.74 -45.74 33.55
C SER A 225 35.03 -45.46 34.90
N ILE A 226 33.71 -45.53 34.90
CA ILE A 226 32.93 -45.73 36.12
C ILE A 226 32.93 -47.25 36.34
N ASN A 227 33.92 -47.73 37.10
CA ASN A 227 33.86 -49.02 37.75
C ASN A 227 32.76 -48.93 38.82
N LEU A 228 31.57 -49.40 38.48
CA LEU A 228 30.48 -49.61 39.43
C LEU A 228 30.74 -50.96 40.12
N SER A 229 31.55 -50.95 41.18
CA SER A 229 31.66 -52.09 42.11
C SER A 229 30.33 -52.20 42.85
N LEU A 230 29.57 -53.22 42.51
CA LEU A 230 28.32 -53.58 43.18
C LEU A 230 28.71 -54.49 44.34
N ASP A 231 29.12 -53.89 45.46
CA ASP A 231 29.39 -54.64 46.68
C ASP A 231 28.07 -55.07 47.31
N ASP A 232 27.93 -56.40 47.30
CA ASP A 232 26.92 -57.25 47.90
C ASP A 232 27.15 -57.27 49.42
N ASP A 233 26.25 -56.67 50.20
CA ASP A 233 26.24 -56.81 51.66
C ASP A 233 24.80 -57.03 52.14
N SER A 234 24.40 -58.30 52.09
CA SER A 234 23.26 -58.83 52.85
C SER A 234 23.76 -59.25 54.25
N PRO A 235 23.26 -58.67 55.35
CA PRO A 235 23.38 -59.33 56.64
C PRO A 235 22.16 -60.23 56.86
N SER A 236 22.43 -61.53 56.92
CA SER A 236 21.60 -62.53 57.58
C SER A 236 21.53 -62.22 59.08
N THR A 237 20.33 -62.11 59.65
CA THR A 237 19.85 -62.86 60.83
C THR A 237 18.42 -62.47 61.18
#